data_AF-A0A7V9G818-F1
#
_entry.id   AF-A0A7V9G818-F1
#
_cell.length_a   1.000
_cell.length_b   1.000
_cell.length_c   1.000
_cell.angle_alpha   90.00
_cell.angle_beta   90.00
_cell.angle_gamma   90.00
#
_symmetry.space_group_name_H-M   'P 1'
#
loop_
_entity.id
_entity.type
_entity.pdbx_description
1 polymer ?
#
loop_
_entity_poly.entity_id
_entity_poly.type
_entity_poly.pdbx_seq_one_letter_code
_entity_poly.pdbx_strand_id
1 'polypeptide(L)'
;MALASSQAAGAVATWVAAGTPSNSMFSYGLNWNALPTAGADLVFAAGPAFAAKGSPVNDLPASMAFGAINIYEAYNITGNAV
;
A
#
# COMPACT_ATOMS: atom_id res chain seq x y z
N MET A 1 1.42 34.04 11.04
CA MET A 1 2.40 32.94 11.03
C MET A 1 1.67 31.68 10.61
N ALA A 2 1.82 31.27 9.35
CA ALA A 2 1.36 29.95 8.93
C ALA A 2 2.35 28.92 9.47
N LEU A 3 1.89 28.04 10.35
CA LEU A 3 2.67 26.84 10.70
C LEU A 3 2.71 25.98 9.45
N ALA A 4 3.83 26.00 8.73
CA ALA A 4 4.15 24.94 7.79
C ALA A 4 4.27 23.67 8.63
N SER A 5 3.20 22.88 8.66
CA SER A 5 3.28 21.50 9.12
C SER A 5 4.27 20.81 8.20
N SER A 6 5.53 20.69 8.64
CA SER A 6 6.43 19.72 8.07
C SER A 6 5.78 18.37 8.36
N GLN A 7 4.98 17.85 7.42
CA GLN A 7 4.77 16.41 7.36
C GLN A 7 6.18 15.86 7.26
N ALA A 8 6.69 15.32 8.37
CA ALA A 8 7.80 14.41 8.32
C ALA A 8 7.38 13.38 7.28
N ALA A 9 8.06 13.34 6.13
CA ALA A 9 7.68 12.46 5.04
C ALA A 9 7.52 11.07 5.64
N GLY A 10 6.29 10.56 5.63
CA GLY A 10 6.00 9.23 6.16
C GLY A 10 6.89 8.22 5.45
N ALA A 11 7.23 7.12 6.13
CA ALA A 11 7.92 6.03 5.45
C ALA A 11 7.13 5.63 4.19
N VAL A 12 7.82 5.41 3.07
CA VAL A 12 7.16 5.01 1.81
C VAL A 12 7.12 3.50 1.75
N ALA A 13 5.93 2.92 1.65
CA ALA A 13 5.70 1.51 1.35
C ALA A 13 5.35 1.38 -0.12
N THR A 14 6.25 0.81 -0.91
CA THR A 14 6.04 0.52 -2.33
C THR A 14 5.61 -0.93 -2.53
N TRP A 15 4.51 -1.11 -3.23
CA TRP A 15 4.01 -2.42 -3.65
C TRP A 15 5.03 -3.04 -4.60
N VAL A 16 5.77 -4.04 -4.12
CA VAL A 16 6.77 -4.77 -4.92
C VAL A 16 6.17 -6.01 -5.55
N ALA A 17 5.09 -6.53 -4.98
CA ALA A 17 4.48 -7.78 -5.39
C ALA A 17 5.48 -8.95 -5.57
N ALA A 18 6.61 -8.95 -4.87
CA ALA A 18 7.73 -9.88 -5.06
C ALA A 18 7.60 -11.23 -4.32
N GLY A 19 6.67 -11.39 -3.37
CA GLY A 19 6.44 -12.65 -2.65
C GLY A 19 5.70 -13.75 -3.44
N THR A 20 5.72 -14.97 -2.92
CA THR A 20 5.06 -16.19 -3.42
C THR A 20 3.59 -16.03 -3.89
N PRO A 21 3.08 -16.94 -4.75
CA PRO A 21 1.72 -16.88 -5.25
C PRO A 21 0.67 -16.99 -4.12
N SER A 22 -0.48 -16.31 -4.31
CA SER A 22 -1.75 -16.49 -3.57
C SER A 22 -2.07 -15.60 -2.35
N ASN A 23 -1.28 -14.58 -2.00
CA ASN A 23 -1.70 -13.61 -0.96
C ASN A 23 -1.59 -12.15 -1.41
N SER A 24 -2.74 -11.48 -1.52
CA SER A 24 -2.92 -10.10 -2.00
C SER A 24 -3.10 -9.08 -0.88
N MET A 25 -3.02 -9.52 0.38
CA MET A 25 -3.29 -8.69 1.56
C MET A 25 -2.20 -7.63 1.79
N PHE A 26 -2.61 -6.45 2.25
CA PHE A 26 -1.69 -5.36 2.63
C PHE A 26 -0.85 -5.73 3.86
N SER A 27 -1.39 -6.55 4.78
CA SER A 27 -0.64 -7.06 5.93
C SER A 27 0.49 -8.02 5.56
N TYR A 28 0.51 -8.55 4.34
CA TYR A 28 1.53 -9.48 3.89
C TYR A 28 2.81 -8.74 3.50
N GLY A 29 3.81 -8.76 4.38
CA GLY A 29 5.04 -7.98 4.23
C GLY A 29 5.83 -8.22 2.94
N LEU A 30 5.74 -9.41 2.33
CA LEU A 30 6.42 -9.70 1.06
C LEU A 30 5.76 -9.04 -0.17
N ASN A 31 4.64 -8.35 0.02
CA ASN A 31 4.05 -7.51 -1.01
C ASN A 31 4.63 -6.08 -1.01
N TRP A 32 5.45 -5.72 -0.03
CA TRP A 32 6.01 -4.38 0.12
C TRP A 32 7.53 -4.38 0.22
N ASN A 33 8.19 -3.33 -0.27
CA ASN A 33 9.62 -3.09 0.00
C ASN A 33 9.88 -2.78 1.48
N ALA A 34 8.88 -2.19 2.15
CA ALA A 34 8.81 -1.90 3.56
C ALA A 34 7.34 -2.00 3.98
N LEU A 35 7.06 -2.67 5.10
CA LEU A 35 5.69 -2.83 5.60
C LEU A 35 5.00 -1.46 5.78
N PRO A 36 3.75 -1.32 5.33
CA PRO A 36 2.94 -0.13 5.61
C PRO A 36 2.81 0.10 7.12
N THR A 37 3.02 1.35 7.54
CA THR A 37 2.76 1.81 8.90
C THR A 37 1.78 2.97 8.89
N ALA A 38 1.22 3.32 10.06
CA ALA A 38 0.32 4.47 10.14
C ALA A 38 1.08 5.75 9.74
N GLY A 39 0.47 6.55 8.85
CA GLY A 39 1.08 7.74 8.27
C GLY A 39 2.07 7.48 7.13
N ALA A 40 2.31 6.22 6.74
CA ALA A 40 3.13 5.89 5.58
C ALA A 40 2.43 6.29 4.27
N ASP A 41 3.22 6.58 3.24
CA ASP A 41 2.72 6.72 1.87
C ASP A 41 2.73 5.36 1.18
N LEU A 42 1.58 4.96 0.63
CA LEU A 42 1.47 3.75 -0.17
C LEU A 42 1.72 4.08 -1.64
N VAL A 43 2.64 3.36 -2.27
CA VAL A 43 3.00 3.53 -3.67
C VAL A 43 2.74 2.26 -4.44
N PHE A 44 1.79 2.31 -5.37
CA PHE A 44 1.50 1.28 -6.37
C PHE A 44 2.20 1.69 -7.66
N ALA A 45 3.48 1.33 -7.78
CA ALA A 45 4.32 1.69 -8.92
C ALA A 45 3.83 1.01 -10.21
N ALA A 46 4.12 1.63 -11.36
CA ALA A 46 3.84 1.02 -12.65
C ALA A 46 4.73 -0.22 -12.86
N GLY A 47 4.15 -1.31 -13.37
CA GLY A 47 4.88 -2.54 -13.62
C GLY A 47 4.06 -3.59 -14.38
N PRO A 48 4.62 -4.78 -14.63
CA PRO A 48 3.84 -5.88 -15.18
C PRO A 48 2.75 -6.30 -14.21
N ALA A 49 1.51 -6.44 -14.70
CA ALA A 49 0.38 -6.91 -13.90
C ALA A 49 0.71 -8.27 -13.26
N PHE A 50 0.61 -8.36 -11.93
CA PHE A 50 0.93 -9.56 -11.17
C PHE A 50 -0.23 -10.55 -11.20
N ALA A 51 -0.41 -11.24 -12.34
CA ALA A 51 -1.51 -12.19 -12.56
C ALA A 51 -1.64 -13.26 -11.44
N ALA A 52 -0.53 -13.67 -10.83
CA ALA A 52 -0.50 -14.67 -9.75
C ALA A 52 -0.99 -14.15 -8.37
N LYS A 53 -1.21 -12.84 -8.23
CA LYS A 53 -1.62 -12.21 -6.96
C LYS A 53 -2.98 -11.55 -7.01
N GLY A 54 -3.66 -11.52 -8.15
CA GLY A 54 -4.97 -10.86 -8.26
C GLY A 54 -4.92 -9.39 -7.87
N SER A 55 -6.06 -8.88 -7.38
CA SER A 55 -6.24 -7.48 -6.95
C SER A 55 -5.74 -7.26 -5.51
N PRO A 56 -4.98 -6.19 -5.21
CA PRO A 56 -4.57 -5.89 -3.84
C PRO A 56 -5.77 -5.72 -2.89
N VAL A 57 -5.68 -6.29 -1.68
CA VAL A 57 -6.74 -6.26 -0.66
C VAL A 57 -6.24 -5.53 0.58
N ASN A 58 -6.91 -4.46 0.96
CA ASN A 58 -6.67 -3.76 2.22
C ASN A 58 -7.35 -4.50 3.37
N ASP A 59 -6.55 -5.20 4.18
CA ASP A 59 -6.95 -5.93 5.38
C ASP A 59 -6.41 -5.29 6.67
N LEU A 60 -5.83 -4.09 6.58
CA LEU A 60 -5.31 -3.36 7.73
C LEU A 60 -6.47 -2.83 8.61
N PRO A 61 -6.22 -2.57 9.91
CA PRO A 61 -7.26 -2.14 10.84
C PRO A 61 -7.99 -0.88 10.34
N ALA A 62 -9.31 -0.81 10.56
CA ALA A 62 -10.18 0.25 10.04
C ALA A 62 -9.80 1.70 10.44
N SER A 63 -8.96 1.87 11.46
CA SER A 63 -8.46 3.19 11.91
C SER A 63 -7.03 3.50 11.48
N MET A 64 -6.42 2.63 10.66
CA MET A 64 -5.08 2.86 10.13
C MET A 64 -5.14 3.86 8.98
N ALA A 65 -4.68 5.09 9.23
CA ALA A 65 -4.58 6.13 8.22
C ALA A 65 -3.21 6.08 7.53
N PHE A 66 -3.20 6.27 6.21
CA PHE A 66 -2.00 6.49 5.39
C PHE A 66 -1.83 7.98 5.09
N GLY A 67 -0.61 8.42 4.81
CA GLY A 67 -0.33 9.79 4.38
C GLY A 67 -0.91 10.05 2.99
N ALA A 68 -0.53 9.20 2.03
CA ALA A 68 -1.03 9.21 0.67
C ALA A 68 -1.18 7.79 0.09
N ILE A 69 -1.99 7.68 -0.97
CA ILE A 69 -2.06 6.49 -1.82
C ILE A 69 -1.80 6.94 -3.27
N ASN A 70 -0.65 6.53 -3.81
CA ASN A 70 -0.19 6.88 -5.15
C ASN A 70 -0.33 5.67 -6.08
N ILE A 71 -1.12 5.80 -7.15
CA ILE A 71 -1.45 4.72 -8.07
C ILE A 71 -1.00 5.09 -9.48
N TYR A 72 -0.01 4.37 -10.01
CA TYR A 72 0.62 4.67 -11.31
C TYR A 72 0.25 3.67 -12.42
N GLU A 73 -0.60 2.70 -12.13
CA GLU A 73 -1.21 1.78 -13.11
C GLU A 73 -2.63 1.39 -12.68
N ALA A 74 -3.37 0.67 -13.53
CA ALA A 74 -4.74 0.27 -13.23
C ALA A 74 -4.81 -0.84 -12.18
N TYR A 75 -4.96 -0.45 -10.90
CA TYR A 75 -5.25 -1.36 -9.80
C TYR A 75 -6.74 -1.33 -9.43
N ASN A 76 -7.31 -2.51 -9.19
CA ASN A 76 -8.53 -2.64 -8.41
C ASN A 76 -8.13 -2.88 -6.95
N ILE A 77 -8.34 -1.92 -6.07
CA ILE A 77 -8.05 -2.06 -4.64
C ILE A 77 -9.36 -2.32 -3.93
N THR A 78 -9.45 -3.46 -3.25
CA THR A 78 -10.63 -3.81 -2.46
C THR A 78 -10.33 -3.72 -0.97
N GLY A 79 -11.36 -3.51 -0.15
CA GLY A 79 -11.28 -3.70 1.30
C GLY A 79 -11.80 -5.08 1.68
N ASN A 80 -11.51 -5.52 2.90
CA ASN A 80 -12.22 -6.66 3.49
C ASN A 80 -13.73 -6.36 3.57
N ALA A 81 -14.58 -7.37 3.34
CA ALA A 81 -15.98 -7.28 3.75
C ALA A 81 -16.01 -7.24 5.27
N VAL A 82 -16.69 -6.22 5.84
CA VAL A 82 -16.86 -6.07 7.30
C VAL A 82 -17.79 -7.14 7.83
#